data_AF-E6KTF0-F1
#
_entry.id   AF-E6KTF0-F1
#
_cell.length_a   1.000
_cell.length_b   1.000
_cell.length_c   1.000
_cell.angle_alpha   90.00
_cell.angle_beta   90.00
_cell.angle_gamma   90.00
#
_symmetry.space_group_name_H-M   'P 1'
#
loop_
_entity.id
_entity.type
_entity.pdbx_description
1 polymer ?
#
loop_
_entity_poly.entity_id
_entity_poly.type
_entity_poly.pdbx_seq_one_letter_code
_entity_poly.pdbx_strand_id
1 'polypeptide(L)'
;MGALMNLDPLSPDASLSTARSLVESLGEALGTHSCPGWSGVGADSYRASLGEVASATQGIIDNIDEALSAAATLDAERAHTLALALTAVAEGAARGAW
;
A
#
# COMPACT_ATOMS: atom_id res chain seq x y z
N MET A 1 -18.19 13.79 0.83
CA MET A 1 -18.58 12.37 0.79
C MET A 1 -17.37 11.59 0.32
N GLY A 2 -16.54 11.12 1.25
CA GLY A 2 -15.38 10.29 0.91
C GLY A 2 -15.88 8.91 0.50
N ALA A 3 -15.50 8.46 -0.70
CA ALA A 3 -15.74 7.09 -1.10
C ALA A 3 -14.99 6.20 -0.10
N LEU A 4 -15.73 5.52 0.77
CA LEU A 4 -15.21 4.38 1.51
C LEU A 4 -14.66 3.43 0.44
N MET A 5 -13.34 3.28 0.39
CA MET A 5 -12.70 2.27 -0.43
C MET A 5 -13.25 0.93 0.04
N ASN A 6 -14.18 0.38 -0.74
CA ASN A 6 -14.73 -0.94 -0.51
C ASN A 6 -13.66 -1.94 -0.94
N LEU A 7 -12.70 -2.18 -0.05
CA LEU A 7 -11.70 -3.22 -0.22
C LEU A 7 -12.44 -4.54 -0.07
N ASP A 8 -12.63 -5.25 -1.19
CA ASP A 8 -13.31 -6.53 -1.19
C ASP A 8 -12.42 -7.55 -0.43
N PRO A 9 -12.89 -8.08 0.72
CA PRO A 9 -12.12 -9.04 1.50
C PRO A 9 -11.92 -10.38 0.77
N LEU A 10 -12.65 -10.63 -0.33
CA LEU A 10 -12.50 -11.82 -1.16
C LEU A 10 -11.44 -11.68 -2.26
N SER A 11 -10.91 -10.49 -2.48
CA SER A 11 -9.87 -10.22 -3.49
C SER A 11 -8.81 -9.23 -2.97
N PRO A 12 -8.04 -9.62 -1.94
CA PRO A 12 -7.03 -8.76 -1.32
C PRO A 12 -6.02 -8.23 -2.34
N ASP A 13 -5.54 -9.03 -3.30
CA ASP A 13 -4.60 -8.58 -4.34
C ASP A 13 -5.14 -7.43 -5.21
N ALA A 14 -6.42 -7.47 -5.58
CA ALA A 14 -7.04 -6.41 -6.37
C ALA A 14 -7.14 -5.10 -5.57
N SER A 15 -7.49 -5.23 -4.29
CA SER A 15 -7.56 -4.14 -3.33
C SER A 15 -6.18 -3.51 -3.07
N LEU A 16 -5.12 -4.33 -2.91
CA LEU A 16 -3.73 -3.89 -2.74
C LEU A 16 -3.23 -3.17 -4.01
N SER A 17 -3.52 -3.69 -5.20
CA SER A 17 -3.11 -3.06 -6.47
C SER A 17 -3.77 -1.68 -6.67
N THR A 18 -5.05 -1.56 -6.29
CA THR A 18 -5.80 -0.30 -6.37
C THR A 18 -5.24 0.74 -5.41
N ALA A 19 -4.91 0.33 -4.19
CA ALA A 19 -4.27 1.20 -3.20
C ALA A 19 -2.92 1.74 -3.71
N ARG A 20 -2.13 0.88 -4.37
CA ARG A 20 -0.83 1.25 -4.94
C ARG A 20 -0.94 2.26 -6.08
N SER A 21 -1.86 2.08 -7.02
CA SER A 21 -2.11 3.07 -8.09
C SER A 21 -2.60 4.41 -7.54
N LEU A 22 -3.37 4.41 -6.46
CA LEU A 22 -3.80 5.65 -5.79
C LEU A 22 -2.62 6.41 -5.18
N VAL A 23 -1.70 5.70 -4.53
CA VAL A 23 -0.46 6.25 -3.98
C VAL A 23 0.38 6.92 -5.07
N GLU A 24 0.63 6.21 -6.17
CA GLU A 24 1.41 6.73 -7.31
C GLU A 24 0.79 8.00 -7.91
N SER A 25 -0.54 7.98 -8.13
CA SER A 25 -1.27 9.14 -8.66
C SER A 25 -1.22 10.36 -7.73
N LEU A 26 -1.25 10.15 -6.41
CA LEU A 26 -1.19 11.23 -5.42
C LEU A 26 0.20 11.89 -5.41
N GLY A 27 1.26 11.08 -5.54
CA GLY A 27 2.64 11.56 -5.67
C GLY A 27 2.85 12.43 -6.92
N GLU A 28 2.33 12.00 -8.07
CA GLU A 28 2.37 12.79 -9.31
C GLU A 28 1.61 14.12 -9.18
N ALA A 29 0.42 14.11 -8.58
CA ALA A 29 -0.40 15.31 -8.42
C ALA A 29 0.33 16.38 -7.58
N LEU A 30 1.02 15.97 -6.50
CA LEU A 30 1.81 16.88 -5.67
C LEU A 30 3.03 17.44 -6.40
N GLY A 31 3.69 16.65 -7.25
CA GLY A 31 4.87 17.07 -7.99
C GLY A 31 4.59 18.11 -9.09
N THR A 32 3.35 18.23 -9.56
CA THR A 32 2.99 19.07 -10.73
C THR A 32 2.52 20.49 -10.37
N HIS A 33 2.28 20.79 -9.09
CA HIS A 33 1.74 22.08 -8.67
C HIS A 33 2.85 23.12 -8.46
N SER A 34 3.33 23.72 -9.55
CA SER A 34 4.21 24.89 -9.51
C SER A 34 3.67 25.99 -10.41
N CYS A 35 3.42 27.17 -9.83
CA CYS A 35 3.06 28.40 -10.55
C CYS A 35 4.30 29.33 -10.60
N PRO A 36 5.21 29.17 -11.58
CA PRO A 36 6.51 29.85 -11.58
C PRO A 36 6.43 31.38 -11.71
N GLY A 37 5.31 31.92 -12.18
CA GLY A 37 5.08 33.37 -12.27
C GLY A 37 4.59 34.04 -10.99
N TRP A 38 4.27 33.27 -9.93
CA TRP A 38 3.74 33.82 -8.68
C TRP A 38 4.85 34.00 -7.64
N SER A 39 5.15 35.27 -7.31
CA SER A 39 6.23 35.68 -6.40
C SER A 39 5.74 36.56 -5.24
N GLY A 40 6.57 36.71 -4.20
CA GLY A 40 6.28 37.50 -3.00
C GLY A 40 5.83 36.65 -1.81
N VAL A 41 5.62 37.28 -0.66
CA VAL A 41 5.35 36.61 0.63
C VAL A 41 4.17 35.64 0.56
N GLY A 42 3.09 36.00 -0.15
CA GLY A 42 1.95 35.10 -0.34
C GLY A 42 2.28 33.84 -1.14
N ALA A 43 3.18 33.95 -2.12
CA ALA A 43 3.65 32.81 -2.90
C ALA A 43 4.61 31.93 -2.09
N ASP A 44 5.44 32.54 -1.23
CA ASP A 44 6.31 31.82 -0.30
C ASP A 44 5.49 31.04 0.75
N SER A 45 4.48 31.66 1.35
CA SER A 45 3.56 31.00 2.27
C SER A 45 2.79 29.87 1.60
N TYR A 46 2.32 30.06 0.37
CA TYR A 46 1.67 29.00 -0.39
C TYR A 46 2.62 27.83 -0.68
N ARG A 47 3.85 28.09 -1.14
CA ARG A 47 4.85 27.03 -1.35
C ARG A 47 5.22 26.30 -0.06
N ALA A 48 5.30 27.00 1.07
CA ALA A 48 5.54 26.39 2.37
C ALA A 48 4.38 25.46 2.76
N SER A 49 3.12 25.92 2.66
CA SER A 49 1.95 25.08 2.91
C SER A 49 1.84 23.91 1.92
N LEU A 50 2.19 24.11 0.66
CA LEU A 50 2.26 23.03 -0.33
C LEU A 50 3.32 22.00 0.04
N GLY A 51 4.47 22.42 0.56
CA GLY A 51 5.53 21.55 1.06
C GLY A 51 5.11 20.76 2.30
N GLU A 52 4.41 21.38 3.25
CA GLU A 52 3.84 20.71 4.42
C GLU A 52 2.81 19.66 4.02
N VAL A 53 1.89 20.00 3.11
CA VAL A 53 0.89 19.06 2.58
C VAL A 53 1.58 17.91 1.84
N ALA A 54 2.56 18.20 0.98
CA ALA A 54 3.31 17.19 0.27
C ALA A 54 4.05 16.24 1.23
N SER A 55 4.68 16.77 2.28
CA SER A 55 5.34 15.97 3.31
C SER A 55 4.35 15.11 4.11
N ALA A 56 3.20 15.66 4.48
CA ALA A 56 2.16 14.92 5.20
C ALA A 56 1.57 13.81 4.33
N THR A 57 1.32 14.10 3.06
CA THR A 57 0.85 13.11 2.09
C THR A 57 1.89 12.02 1.83
N GLN A 58 3.18 12.37 1.72
CA GLN A 58 4.24 11.37 1.61
C GLN A 58 4.28 10.45 2.83
N GLY A 59 4.13 10.99 4.06
CA GLY A 59 4.04 10.15 5.25
C GLY A 59 2.82 9.21 5.25
N ILE A 60 1.69 9.62 4.67
CA ILE A 60 0.52 8.74 4.49
C ILE A 60 0.82 7.64 3.47
N ILE A 61 1.48 8.00 2.36
CA ILE A 61 1.94 7.06 1.33
C ILE A 61 2.86 6.00 1.95
N ASP A 62 3.87 6.42 2.72
CA ASP A 62 4.84 5.52 3.33
C ASP A 62 4.17 4.53 4.31
N ASN A 63 3.21 5.02 5.11
CA ASN A 63 2.43 4.17 6.03
C ASN A 63 1.56 3.15 5.29
N ILE A 64 0.98 3.54 4.15
CA ILE A 64 0.20 2.63 3.31
C ILE A 64 1.14 1.56 2.74
N ASP A 65 2.28 1.95 2.16
CA ASP A 65 3.26 1.01 1.61
C ASP A 65 3.79 0.01 2.66
N GLU A 66 4.04 0.48 3.89
CA GLU A 66 4.41 -0.39 5.01
C GLU A 66 3.31 -1.41 5.34
N ALA A 67 2.05 -0.95 5.42
CA ALA A 67 0.91 -1.84 5.67
C ALA A 67 0.71 -2.87 4.56
N LEU A 68 0.90 -2.47 3.29
CA LEU A 68 0.82 -3.37 2.14
C LEU A 68 1.94 -4.43 2.19
N SER A 69 3.17 -4.03 2.54
CA SER A 69 4.33 -4.93 2.68
C SER A 69 4.13 -5.95 3.81
N ALA A 70 3.61 -5.51 4.95
CA ALA A 70 3.28 -6.38 6.07
C ALA A 70 2.21 -7.42 5.70
N ALA A 71 1.17 -7.01 4.97
CA ALA A 71 0.12 -7.91 4.51
C ALA A 71 0.67 -8.99 3.57
N ALA A 72 1.52 -8.62 2.60
CA ALA A 72 2.14 -9.57 1.68
C ALA A 72 3.06 -10.58 2.41
N THR A 73 3.78 -10.12 3.42
CA THR A 73 4.65 -10.98 4.24
C THR A 73 3.83 -12.03 5.00
N LEU A 74 2.73 -11.62 5.62
CA LEU A 74 1.83 -12.53 6.35
C LEU A 74 1.24 -13.62 5.45
N ASP A 75 0.85 -13.27 4.23
CA ASP A 75 0.31 -14.24 3.28
C ASP A 75 1.37 -15.25 2.80
N ALA A 76 2.62 -14.81 2.62
CA ALA A 76 3.74 -15.71 2.32
C ALA A 76 3.99 -16.72 3.46
N GLU A 77 3.95 -16.26 4.72
CA GLU A 77 4.10 -17.13 5.90
C GLU A 77 2.98 -18.17 6.02
N ARG A 78 1.73 -17.76 5.74
CA ARG A 78 0.57 -18.67 5.73
C ARG A 78 0.71 -19.73 4.64
N ALA A 79 1.08 -19.34 3.43
CA ALA A 79 1.28 -20.26 2.32
C ALA A 79 2.40 -21.26 2.63
N HIS A 80 3.50 -20.79 3.22
CA HIS A 80 4.61 -21.65 3.65
C HIS A 80 4.17 -22.66 4.72
N THR A 81 3.46 -22.19 5.75
CA THR A 81 2.94 -23.05 6.83
C THR A 81 1.97 -24.11 6.29
N LEU A 82 1.09 -23.73 5.36
CA LEU A 82 0.18 -24.65 4.69
C LEU A 82 0.96 -25.70 3.87
N ALA A 83 1.99 -25.31 3.12
CA ALA A 83 2.82 -26.23 2.37
C ALA A 83 3.54 -27.25 3.27
N LEU A 84 4.05 -26.81 4.42
CA LEU A 84 4.63 -27.71 5.43
C LEU A 84 3.58 -28.68 6.00
N ALA A 85 2.39 -28.18 6.34
CA ALA A 85 1.31 -29.02 6.84
C ALA A 85 0.87 -30.07 5.82
N LEU A 86 0.72 -29.70 4.54
CA LEU A 86 0.37 -30.61 3.46
C LEU A 86 1.46 -31.67 3.24
N THR A 87 2.73 -31.28 3.31
CA THR A 87 3.87 -32.20 3.20
C THR A 87 3.87 -33.21 4.34
N ALA A 88 3.68 -32.74 5.58
CA ALA A 88 3.61 -33.61 6.76
C ALA A 88 2.42 -34.59 6.70
N VAL A 89 1.27 -34.15 6.19
CA VAL A 89 0.10 -35.01 5.97
C VAL A 89 0.39 -36.07 4.90
N ALA A 90 1.01 -35.68 3.79
CA ALA A 90 1.39 -36.61 2.72
C ALA A 90 2.40 -37.66 3.19
N GLU A 91 3.39 -37.26 3.99
CA GLU A 91 4.35 -38.18 4.60
C GLU A 91 3.69 -39.12 5.62
N GLY A 92 2.76 -38.62 6.44
CA GLY A 92 1.99 -39.43 7.38
C GLY A 92 1.12 -40.47 6.67
N ALA A 93 0.47 -40.09 5.58
CA ALA A 93 -0.32 -40.99 4.75
C ALA A 93 0.56 -42.07 4.07
N ALA A 94 1.75 -41.71 3.58
CA ALA A 94 2.70 -42.65 3.01
C ALA A 94 3.23 -43.66 4.05
N ARG A 95 3.37 -43.25 5.32
CA ARG A 95 3.79 -44.13 6.43
C ARG A 95 2.66 -45.05 6.92
N GLY A 96 1.39 -44.65 6.73
CA GLY A 96 0.20 -45.43 7.12
C GLY A 96 -0.33 -46.38 6.05
N ALA A 97 0.23 -46.37 4.84
CA ALA A 97 -0.11 -47.28 3.75
C ALA A 97 0.69 -48.60 3.88
N TRP A 98 0.26 -49.50 4.77
CA TRP A 98 0.69 -50.90 4.85
C TRP A 98 -0.53 -51.79 5.06
#